data_AF-A0A482XNW2-F1
#
_entry.id   AF-A0A482XNW2-F1
#
_cell.length_a   1.000
_cell.length_b   1.000
_cell.length_c   1.000
_cell.angle_alpha   90.00
_cell.angle_beta   90.00
_cell.angle_gamma   90.00
#
_symmetry.space_group_name_H-M   'P 1'
#
loop_
_entity.id
_entity.type
_entity.pdbx_description
1 polymer ?
#
loop_
_entity_poly.entity_id
_entity_poly.type
_entity_poly.pdbx_seq_one_letter_code
_entity_poly.pdbx_strand_id
1 'polypeptide(L)'
;MVTYGGMSREPVTIPTSSFIFKDITLKGFWMTRWSNDNTCSEARKQMLDDLMCFMHDGRLKAPNHKLVSIRDFRDALANTMNPQGFAGCKYIFDMRLEEQSC
;
A
#
# COMPACT_ATOMS: atom_id res chain seq x y z
N MET A 1 0.47 12.96 13.71
CA MET A 1 1.04 12.45 12.43
C MET A 1 1.26 10.96 12.54
N VAL A 2 0.94 10.20 11.48
CA VAL A 2 1.19 8.75 11.40
C VAL A 2 2.12 8.48 10.23
N THR A 3 3.17 7.71 10.45
CA THR A 3 4.07 7.20 9.40
C THR A 3 3.90 5.69 9.24
N TYR A 4 3.84 5.22 8.00
CA TYR A 4 3.66 3.80 7.66
C TYR A 4 4.68 3.30 6.61
N GLY A 5 5.71 4.10 6.33
CA GLY A 5 6.72 3.79 5.32
C GLY A 5 7.92 4.75 5.38
N GLY A 6 8.95 4.45 4.58
CA GLY A 6 10.22 5.18 4.60
C GLY A 6 10.84 5.32 3.22
N MET A 7 10.05 5.69 2.21
CA MET A 7 10.53 5.80 0.82
C MET A 7 11.67 6.81 0.65
N SER A 8 11.70 7.89 1.44
CA SER A 8 12.81 8.87 1.44
C SER A 8 14.09 8.32 2.05
N ARG A 9 14.02 7.23 2.82
CA ARG A 9 15.14 6.65 3.60
C ARG A 9 15.77 7.63 4.59
N GLU A 10 15.07 8.72 4.90
CA GLU A 10 15.48 9.74 5.85
C GLU A 10 14.70 9.61 7.17
N PRO A 11 15.29 10.01 8.30
CA PRO A 11 14.59 10.05 9.57
C PRO A 11 13.50 11.13 9.57
N VAL A 12 12.39 10.83 10.24
CA VAL A 12 11.34 11.82 10.50
C VAL A 12 11.87 12.85 11.49
N THR A 13 11.96 14.12 11.07
CA THR A 13 12.46 15.23 11.91
C THR A 13 11.36 16.22 12.24
N ILE A 14 11.32 16.69 13.50
CA ILE A 14 10.20 17.49 14.03
C ILE A 14 10.71 18.58 14.96
N PRO A 15 10.19 19.82 14.86
CA PRO A 15 10.55 20.88 15.78
C PRO A 15 10.07 20.59 17.21
N THR A 16 10.98 20.64 18.18
CA THR A 16 10.71 20.46 19.61
C THR A 16 9.59 21.39 20.12
N SER A 17 9.56 22.63 19.64
CA SER A 17 8.53 23.60 20.01
C SER A 17 7.13 23.14 19.62
N SER A 18 6.97 22.45 18.50
CA SER A 18 5.68 21.91 18.11
C SER A 18 5.28 20.74 19.01
N PHE A 19 6.23 19.88 19.38
CA PHE A 19 5.99 18.75 20.28
C PHE A 19 5.53 19.21 21.67
N ILE A 20 6.20 20.20 22.25
CA ILE A 20 5.91 20.69 23.61
C ILE A 20 4.69 21.61 23.64
N PHE A 21 4.61 22.59 22.75
CA PHE A 21 3.64 23.69 22.89
C PHE A 21 2.36 23.50 22.06
N LYS A 22 2.34 22.52 21.14
CA LYS A 22 1.14 22.18 20.36
C LYS A 22 0.63 20.76 20.61
N ASP A 23 1.24 20.05 21.56
CA ASP A 23 0.85 18.69 21.97
C ASP A 23 0.69 17.73 20.78
N ILE A 24 1.60 17.81 19.81
CA ILE A 24 1.50 16.95 18.61
C ILE A 24 1.89 15.51 18.95
N THR A 25 1.06 14.56 18.55
CA THR A 25 1.36 13.13 18.70
C THR A 25 1.90 12.52 17.41
N LEU A 26 2.90 11.66 17.57
CA LEU A 26 3.48 10.86 16.51
C LEU A 26 3.36 9.38 16.77
N LYS A 27 2.97 8.64 15.73
CA LYS A 27 2.84 7.19 15.78
C LYS A 27 3.37 6.55 14.50
N GLY A 28 3.96 5.37 14.65
CA GLY A 28 4.16 4.44 13.55
C GLY A 28 2.91 3.58 13.38
N PHE A 29 2.54 3.27 12.15
CA PHE A 29 1.52 2.27 11.84
C PHE A 29 2.11 1.17 10.97
N TRP A 30 1.94 -0.08 11.40
CA TRP A 30 2.46 -1.25 10.71
C TRP A 30 1.32 -2.21 10.40
N MET A 31 0.85 -2.19 9.15
CA MET A 31 -0.34 -2.94 8.74
C MET A 31 -0.19 -4.45 8.94
N THR A 32 1.01 -5.02 8.73
CA THR A 32 1.26 -6.46 8.95
C THR A 32 1.10 -6.83 10.42
N ARG A 33 1.68 -6.05 11.33
CA ARG A 33 1.51 -6.29 12.77
C ARG A 33 0.05 -6.14 13.18
N TRP A 34 -0.60 -5.04 12.79
CA TRP A 34 -2.01 -4.84 13.10
C TRP A 34 -2.87 -6.01 12.58
N SER A 35 -2.61 -6.45 11.35
CA SER A 35 -3.30 -7.59 10.74
C SER A 35 -3.12 -8.88 11.52
N ASN A 36 -1.91 -9.18 11.99
CA ASN A 36 -1.62 -10.38 12.78
C ASN A 36 -2.31 -10.34 14.14
N ASP A 37 -2.20 -9.20 14.84
CA ASP A 37 -2.80 -8.99 16.15
C ASP A 37 -4.36 -9.03 16.09
N ASN A 38 -4.93 -8.77 14.92
CA ASN A 38 -6.38 -8.67 14.70
C ASN A 38 -6.96 -9.76 13.79
N THR A 39 -6.24 -10.87 13.58
CA THR A 39 -6.57 -11.92 12.58
C THR A 39 -8.02 -12.38 12.64
N CYS A 40 -8.57 -12.62 13.84
CA CYS A 40 -9.94 -13.07 14.05
C CYS A 40 -10.83 -12.01 14.73
N SER A 41 -10.41 -10.74 14.75
CA SER A 41 -11.16 -9.68 15.43
C SER A 41 -12.35 -9.19 14.61
N GLU A 42 -13.42 -8.77 15.28
CA GLU A 42 -14.52 -8.06 14.64
C GLU A 42 -14.07 -6.74 14.01
N ALA A 43 -13.06 -6.07 14.60
CA ALA A 43 -12.49 -4.85 14.04
C ALA A 43 -11.90 -5.06 12.64
N ARG A 44 -11.25 -6.21 12.38
CA ARG A 44 -10.74 -6.55 11.06
C ARG A 44 -11.86 -6.83 10.07
N LYS A 45 -12.91 -7.53 10.49
CA LYS A 45 -14.08 -7.79 9.64
C LYS A 45 -14.76 -6.49 9.24
N GLN A 46 -15.09 -5.65 10.22
CA GLN A 46 -15.71 -4.34 9.99
C GLN A 46 -14.89 -3.48 9.03
N MET A 47 -13.57 -3.42 9.21
CA MET A 47 -12.69 -2.68 8.31
C MET A 47 -12.75 -3.19 6.86
N LEU A 48 -12.78 -4.51 6.66
CA LEU A 48 -12.90 -5.09 5.33
C LEU A 48 -14.29 -4.83 4.71
N ASP A 49 -15.35 -4.94 5.50
CA ASP A 49 -16.72 -4.65 5.07
C ASP A 49 -16.85 -3.19 4.62
N ASP A 50 -16.31 -2.24 5.40
CA ASP A 50 -16.30 -0.82 5.06
C ASP A 50 -15.56 -0.56 3.72
N LEU A 51 -14.41 -1.21 3.52
CA LEU A 51 -13.66 -1.10 2.26
C LEU A 51 -14.46 -1.66 1.08
N MET A 52 -15.15 -2.80 1.25
CA MET A 52 -16.00 -3.37 0.20
C MET A 52 -17.17 -2.45 -0.13
N CYS A 53 -17.82 -1.85 0.86
CA CYS A 53 -18.85 -0.83 0.65
C CYS A 53 -18.30 0.36 -0.15
N PHE A 54 -17.12 0.87 0.20
CA PHE A 54 -16.52 1.96 -0.56
C PHE A 54 -16.18 1.59 -2.00
N MET A 55 -15.78 0.34 -2.26
CA MET A 55 -15.56 -0.16 -3.62
C MET A 55 -16.86 -0.26 -4.39
N HIS A 56 -17.91 -0.80 -3.77
CA HIS A 56 -19.25 -0.92 -4.37
C HIS A 56 -19.83 0.44 -4.73
N ASP A 57 -19.71 1.42 -3.83
CA ASP A 57 -20.17 2.80 -4.04
C ASP A 57 -19.29 3.61 -5.00
N GLY A 58 -18.18 3.02 -5.50
CA GLY A 58 -17.22 3.70 -6.37
C GLY A 58 -16.39 4.80 -5.69
N ARG A 59 -16.44 4.89 -4.36
CA ARG A 59 -15.66 5.82 -3.53
C ARG A 59 -14.20 5.37 -3.39
N LEU A 60 -13.96 4.07 -3.46
CA LEU A 60 -12.63 3.47 -3.50
C LEU A 60 -12.41 2.81 -4.87
N LYS A 61 -11.56 3.43 -5.69
CA LYS A 61 -11.17 2.91 -7.00
C LYS A 61 -9.74 2.43 -6.97
N ALA A 62 -9.47 1.30 -7.63
CA ALA A 62 -8.10 0.85 -7.83
C ALA A 62 -7.30 1.92 -8.61
N PRO A 63 -6.01 2.13 -8.28
CA PRO A 63 -5.16 3.01 -9.06
C PRO A 63 -4.95 2.46 -10.47
N ASN A 64 -4.45 3.30 -11.38
CA ASN A 64 -4.04 2.88 -12.72
C ASN A 64 -3.08 1.69 -12.63
N HIS A 65 -3.40 0.60 -13.34
CA HIS A 65 -2.64 -0.63 -13.28
C HIS A 65 -2.52 -1.31 -14.64
N LYS A 66 -1.47 -2.12 -14.79
CA LYS A 66 -1.21 -2.94 -15.97
C LYS A 66 -1.17 -4.41 -15.55
N LEU A 67 -1.97 -5.23 -16.22
CA LEU A 67 -1.91 -6.69 -16.07
C LEU A 67 -0.75 -7.21 -16.91
N VAL A 68 0.06 -8.09 -16.32
CA VAL A 68 1.23 -8.69 -16.96
C VAL A 68 1.28 -10.18 -16.66
N SER A 69 1.80 -10.97 -17.59
CA SER A 69 2.08 -12.39 -17.33
C SER A 69 3.20 -12.48 -16.30
N ILE A 70 3.17 -13.53 -15.46
CA ILE A 70 4.29 -13.82 -14.56
C ILE A 70 5.57 -14.15 -15.35
N ARG A 71 5.46 -14.60 -16.60
CA ARG A 71 6.61 -14.84 -17.50
C ARG A 71 7.37 -13.54 -17.80
N ASP A 72 6.68 -12.40 -17.78
CA ASP A 72 7.22 -11.07 -18.06
C ASP A 72 7.66 -10.34 -16.77
N PHE A 73 7.90 -11.06 -15.67
CA PHE A 73 8.25 -10.46 -14.37
C PHE A 73 9.48 -9.56 -14.43
N ARG A 74 10.46 -9.87 -15.30
CA ARG A 74 11.68 -9.06 -15.45
C ARG A 74 11.35 -7.65 -15.91
N ASP A 75 10.48 -7.52 -16.91
CA ASP A 75 10.09 -6.23 -17.45
C ASP A 75 9.21 -5.47 -16.45
N ALA A 76 8.30 -6.16 -15.76
CA ALA A 76 7.49 -5.56 -14.70
C ALA A 76 8.35 -5.01 -13.55
N LEU A 77 9.41 -5.72 -13.15
CA LEU A 77 10.35 -5.29 -12.13
C LEU A 77 11.21 -4.12 -12.60
N ALA A 78 11.75 -4.18 -13.82
CA ALA A 78 12.55 -3.10 -14.38
C ALA A 78 11.78 -1.76 -14.39
N ASN A 79 10.49 -1.80 -14.70
CA ASN A 79 9.62 -0.63 -14.72
C ASN A 79 9.18 -0.13 -13.34
N THR A 80 9.29 -0.95 -12.28
CA THR A 80 8.85 -0.57 -10.92
C THR A 80 10.00 -0.13 -10.01
N MET A 81 11.24 -0.50 -10.34
CA MET A 81 12.43 -0.27 -9.50
C MET A 81 13.18 1.03 -9.84
N ASN A 82 12.56 1.98 -10.53
CA ASN A 82 13.21 3.27 -10.84
C ASN A 82 13.57 4.01 -9.52
N PRO A 83 14.86 4.30 -9.27
CA PRO A 83 15.31 5.01 -8.06
C PRO A 83 14.73 6.42 -7.88
N GLN A 84 14.27 7.05 -8.97
CA GLN A 84 13.66 8.38 -8.96
C GLN A 84 12.22 8.35 -8.41
N GLY A 85 11.67 7.16 -8.15
CA GLY A 85 10.28 6.97 -7.76
C GLY A 85 9.32 7.19 -8.93
N PHE A 86 8.06 6.77 -8.76
CA PHE A 86 6.94 6.94 -9.71
C PHE A 86 7.00 6.07 -10.98
N ALA A 87 6.58 4.80 -10.85
CA ALA A 87 6.31 3.92 -11.99
C ALA A 87 5.08 4.36 -12.83
N GLY A 88 4.31 5.38 -12.39
CA GLY A 88 3.12 5.89 -13.09
C GLY A 88 1.90 4.95 -13.09
N CYS A 89 2.10 3.64 -12.92
CA CYS A 89 1.06 2.64 -12.77
C CYS A 89 1.52 1.47 -11.89
N LYS A 90 0.55 0.71 -11.38
CA LYS A 90 0.79 -0.53 -10.63
C LYS A 90 0.85 -1.72 -11.58
N TYR A 91 1.90 -2.52 -11.53
CA TYR A 91 1.94 -3.80 -12.25
C TYR A 91 1.30 -4.88 -11.39
N ILE A 92 0.38 -5.67 -11.97
CA ILE A 92 -0.32 -6.77 -11.32
C ILE A 92 -0.12 -8.02 -12.17
N PHE A 93 0.38 -9.09 -11.56
CA PHE A 93 0.48 -10.38 -12.25
C PHE A 93 -0.90 -10.99 -12.41
N ASP A 94 -1.28 -11.30 -13.64
CA ASP A 94 -2.50 -12.03 -13.95
C ASP A 94 -2.15 -13.49 -14.26
N MET A 95 -2.46 -14.36 -13.30
CA MET A 95 -2.16 -15.79 -13.38
C MET A 95 -2.99 -16.52 -14.44
N ARG A 96 -3.99 -15.87 -15.07
CA ARG A 96 -4.81 -16.44 -16.14
C ARG A 96 -4.16 -16.33 -17.52
N LEU A 97 -3.15 -15.47 -17.68
CA LEU A 97 -2.46 -15.24 -18.97
C LEU A 97 -1.50 -16.37 -19.37
N GLU A 98 -1.55 -17.52 -18.69
CA GLU A 98 -0.70 -18.68 -18.97
C GLU A 98 -1.32 -19.68 -19.96
N GLU A 99 -2.63 -19.60 -20.23
CA GLU A 99 -3.37 -20.61 -21.01
C GLU A 99 -3.22 -20.51 -22.54
N GLN A 100 -2.34 -19.63 -23.06
CA GLN A 100 -2.10 -19.50 -24.51
C GLN A 100 -0.83 -20.22 -24.99
N SER A 101 -0.44 -21.30 -24.33
CA SER A 101 0.70 -22.13 -24.76
C SER A 101 0.40 -23.62 -24.58
N CYS A 102 -0.57 -24.13 -25.35
CA CYS A 102 -0.64 -25.52 -25.81
C CYS A 102 -1.42 -25.55 -27.12
#